data_AF-A0A6G3S704-F1
#
_entry.id   AF-A0A6G3S704-F1
#
_cell.length_a   1.000
_cell.length_b   1.000
_cell.length_c   1.000
_cell.angle_alpha   90.00
_cell.angle_beta   90.00
_cell.angle_gamma   90.00
#
_symmetry.space_group_name_H-M   'P 1'
#
loop_
_entity.id
_entity.type
_entity.pdbx_description
1 polymer ?
#
loop_
_entity_poly.entity_id
_entity_poly.type
_entity_poly.pdbx_seq_one_letter_code
_entity_poly.pdbx_strand_id
1 'polypeptide(L)' 'AALRGDAPNPVPATQAADALDVLEAARRSARDGVTVTL' A
#
# COMPACT_ATOMS: atom_id res chain seq x y z
N ALA A 1 15.15 -17.20 6.93
CA ALA A 1 14.48 -17.95 5.87
C ALA A 1 14.25 -17.07 4.65
N ALA A 2 13.40 -16.03 4.73
CA ALA A 2 13.08 -15.19 3.57
C ALA A 2 14.28 -14.55 2.86
N LEU A 3 15.23 -13.99 3.61
CA LEU A 3 16.44 -13.38 3.03
C LEU A 3 17.32 -14.38 2.26
N ARG A 4 17.21 -15.67 2.58
CA ARG A 4 17.98 -16.74 1.94
C ARG A 4 17.18 -17.47 0.85
N GLY A 5 15.92 -17.07 0.61
CA GLY A 5 15.00 -17.75 -0.31
C GLY A 5 14.28 -18.97 0.28
N ASP A 6 14.55 -19.33 1.54
CA ASP A 6 13.96 -20.52 2.18
C ASP A 6 12.51 -20.30 2.65
N ALA A 7 11.97 -19.09 2.49
CA ALA A 7 10.58 -18.77 2.79
C ALA A 7 10.11 -17.54 1.99
N PRO A 8 8.81 -17.36 1.79
CA PRO A 8 8.28 -16.11 1.25
C PRO A 8 8.60 -14.92 2.15
N ASN A 9 8.66 -13.73 1.54
CA ASN A 9 8.66 -12.49 2.32
C ASN A 9 7.31 -12.39 3.07
N PRO A 10 7.29 -12.21 4.40
CA PRO A 10 6.06 -12.07 5.16
C PRO A 10 5.20 -10.89 4.73
N VAL A 11 5.82 -9.84 4.15
CA VAL A 11 5.10 -8.69 3.59
C VAL A 11 5.74 -8.33 2.23
N PRO A 12 5.15 -8.77 1.11
CA PRO A 12 5.59 -8.40 -0.22
C PRO A 12 5.53 -6.88 -0.45
N ALA A 13 6.40 -6.36 -1.31
CA ALA A 13 6.42 -4.94 -1.66
C ALA A 13 5.08 -4.47 -2.26
N THR A 14 4.34 -5.35 -2.94
CA THR A 14 3.02 -5.04 -3.49
C THR A 14 1.99 -4.71 -2.40
N GLN A 15 1.99 -5.44 -1.29
CA GLN A 15 1.08 -5.11 -0.17
C GLN A 15 1.42 -3.75 0.46
N ALA A 16 2.69 -3.38 0.49
CA ALA A 16 3.10 -2.05 0.94
C ALA A 16 2.65 -0.97 -0.05
N ALA A 17 2.70 -1.24 -1.36
CA ALA A 17 2.21 -0.34 -2.39
C ALA A 17 0.69 -0.10 -2.25
N ASP A 18 -0.10 -1.15 -2.04
CA ASP A 18 -1.55 -1.02 -1.81
C ASP A 18 -1.87 -0.09 -0.63
N ALA A 19 -1.07 -0.15 0.45
CA ALA A 19 -1.22 0.74 1.59
C ALA A 19 -0.87 2.20 1.25
N LEU A 20 0.15 2.43 0.42
CA LEU A 20 0.51 3.78 -0.03
C LEU A 20 -0.58 4.39 -0.93
N ASP A 21 -1.27 3.59 -1.74
CA ASP A 21 -2.38 4.05 -2.56
C ASP A 21 -3.56 4.55 -1.72
N VAL A 22 -3.87 3.86 -0.61
CA VAL A 22 -4.85 4.34 0.38
C VAL A 22 -4.44 5.69 0.97
N LEU A 23 -3.17 5.85 1.35
CA LEU A 23 -2.68 7.11 1.94
C LEU A 23 -2.76 8.27 0.94
N GLU A 24 -2.43 8.02 -0.33
CA GLU A 24 -2.54 9.04 -1.38
C GLU A 24 -4.01 9.37 -1.69
N ALA A 25 -4.88 8.38 -1.77
CA ALA A 25 -6.31 8.58 -1.93
C ALA A 25 -6.91 9.40 -0.77
N ALA A 26 -6.53 9.09 0.47
CA ALA A 26 -6.93 9.85 1.66
C ALA A 26 -6.42 11.29 1.60
N ARG A 27 -5.17 11.51 1.17
CA ARG A 27 -4.60 12.85 1.01
C ARG A 27 -5.37 13.68 -0.02
N ARG A 28 -5.73 13.10 -1.17
CA ARG A 28 -6.55 13.76 -2.19
C ARG A 28 -7.95 14.05 -1.68
N SER A 29 -8.58 13.06 -1.05
CA SER A 29 -9.89 13.20 -0.43
C SER A 29 -9.93 14.35 0.58
N ALA A 30 -8.93 14.47 1.44
CA ALA A 30 -8.84 15.54 2.43
C ALA A 30 -8.60 16.93 1.79
N ARG A 31 -7.83 17.00 0.70
CA ARG A 31 -7.56 18.27 0.00
C ARG A 31 -8.77 18.75 -0.79
N ASP A 32 -9.40 17.86 -1.54
CA ASP A 32 -10.37 18.22 -2.57
C ASP A 32 -11.82 17.97 -2.09
N GLY A 33 -12.02 17.33 -0.94
CA GLY A 33 -13.33 17.03 -0.36
C GLY A 33 -14.12 15.97 -1.13
N VAL A 34 -13.44 15.10 -1.88
CA VAL A 34 -14.06 14.10 -2.76
C VAL A 34 -13.84 12.67 -2.27
N THR A 35 -14.76 11.77 -2.60
CA THR A 35 -14.52 10.33 -2.47
C THR A 35 -13.62 9.85 -3.59
N VAL A 36 -12.57 9.10 -3.26
CA VAL A 36 -11.66 8.48 -4.22
C VAL A 36 -11.90 6.97 -4.22
N THR A 37 -12.18 6.39 -5.38
CA THR A 37 -12.28 4.93 -5.56
C THR A 37 -10.89 4.34 -5.72
N LEU A 38 -10.65 3.22 -5.04
CA LEU A 38 -9.42 2.41 -5.12
C LEU A 38 -9.62 1.23 -6.07
#